data_AF-A0A1Q9YI10-F1
#
_entry.id   AF-A0A1Q9YI10-F1
#
_cell.length_a   1.000
_cell.length_b   1.000
_cell.length_c   1.000
_cell.angle_alpha   90.00
_cell.angle_beta   90.00
_cell.angle_gamma   90.00
#
_symmetry.space_group_name_H-M   'P 1'
#
loop_
_entity.id
_entity.type
_entity.pdbx_description
1 polymer ?
#
loop_
_entity_poly.entity_id
_entity_poly.type
_entity_poly.pdbx_seq_one_letter_code
_entity_poly.pdbx_strand_id
1 'polypeptide(L)'
;MDDIAPALLKNIQDTFEDLVKNDEALFRIRKRLESRKATYADAHDYAGRIAKCLQQAYSSHLIGDSLPDGRMYYNIANRILPPTLTRCGGLVSDYCVQVQESINEAAHIGIKAQTAGINPDRIAGLVDRVSEDDFEKTQWVLKDPVDNFCRSTVDDHVKANADFHYKSGLNPKIIRKTDGHCCKWCSSRAGTYPYKPDMDREVFRRHENCGCTVEYDPGNGLAQRQDVWSKRWKDEDENTRPKRLGYRQPLEEFLEKNPKAKTINRQKQGRHIPGDREYVEGKSCLLLSMDECSEILYNEAGNGLLVFDRKGNWKKKERIVADKIVGVVKGEEGFSEDTQGLMIHYSKTGAHLIPRKVDSDELSYIVGGIQEQEK
;
A
#
# COMPACT_ATOMS: atom_id res chain seq x y z
N MET A 1 37.52 -12.24 22.15
CA MET A 1 36.95 -12.73 20.89
C MET A 1 36.49 -11.50 20.13
N ASP A 2 37.00 -11.32 18.90
CA ASP A 2 36.66 -10.14 18.11
C ASP A 2 35.18 -10.19 17.70
N ASP A 3 34.52 -9.03 17.68
CA ASP A 3 33.13 -8.93 17.22
C ASP A 3 33.06 -9.15 15.71
N ILE A 4 32.65 -10.36 15.32
CA ILE A 4 32.58 -10.78 13.90
C ILE A 4 31.37 -10.22 13.16
N ALA A 5 30.32 -9.78 13.87
CA ALA A 5 29.03 -9.46 13.25
C ALA A 5 29.08 -8.28 12.26
N PRO A 6 29.82 -7.17 12.51
CA PRO A 6 29.95 -6.08 11.54
C PRO A 6 30.57 -6.51 10.22
N ALA A 7 31.64 -7.32 10.28
CA ALA A 7 32.34 -7.81 9.09
C ALA A 7 31.44 -8.76 8.30
N LEU A 8 30.75 -9.68 8.97
CA LEU A 8 29.79 -10.59 8.34
C LEU A 8 28.64 -9.83 7.67
N LEU A 9 28.02 -8.88 8.38
CA LEU A 9 26.93 -8.07 7.83
C LEU A 9 27.37 -7.35 6.55
N LYS A 10 28.53 -6.68 6.59
CA LYS A 10 29.05 -5.96 5.43
C LYS A 10 29.29 -6.89 4.24
N ASN A 11 29.94 -8.03 4.46
CA ASN A 11 30.23 -8.98 3.39
C ASN A 11 28.95 -9.57 2.77
N ILE A 12 27.94 -9.85 3.59
CA ILE A 12 26.62 -10.32 3.14
C ILE A 12 25.93 -9.24 2.31
N GLN A 13 25.94 -7.98 2.76
CA GLN A 13 25.34 -6.86 2.02
C GLN A 13 26.03 -6.63 0.67
N ASP A 14 27.36 -6.58 0.65
CA ASP A 14 28.13 -6.39 -0.59
C ASP A 14 27.83 -7.52 -1.59
N THR A 15 27.87 -8.78 -1.12
CA THR A 15 27.57 -9.95 -1.96
C THR A 15 26.13 -9.95 -2.46
N PHE A 16 25.17 -9.58 -1.60
CA PHE A 16 23.77 -9.49 -1.98
C PHE A 16 23.54 -8.44 -3.07
N GLU A 17 24.08 -7.23 -2.92
CA GLU A 17 23.92 -6.17 -3.91
C GLU A 17 24.59 -6.54 -5.24
N ASP A 18 25.76 -7.19 -5.20
CA ASP A 18 26.42 -7.71 -6.40
C ASP A 18 25.59 -8.80 -7.09
N LEU A 19 25.00 -9.73 -6.34
CA LEU A 19 24.11 -10.77 -6.90
C LEU A 19 22.86 -10.16 -7.53
N VAL A 20 22.21 -9.22 -6.85
CA VAL A 20 21.01 -8.54 -7.36
C VAL A 20 21.31 -7.75 -8.63
N LYS A 21 22.46 -7.06 -8.68
CA LYS A 21 22.88 -6.26 -9.82
C LYS A 21 23.16 -7.10 -11.06
N ASN A 22 23.73 -8.30 -10.87
CA ASN A 22 24.17 -9.16 -11.96
C ASN A 22 23.16 -10.27 -12.32
N ASP A 23 22.00 -10.35 -11.65
CA ASP A 23 20.97 -11.33 -11.97
C ASP A 23 20.21 -10.95 -13.25
N GLU A 24 20.44 -11.70 -14.33
CA GLU A 24 19.81 -11.47 -15.63
C GLU A 24 18.28 -11.62 -15.59
N ALA A 25 17.74 -12.47 -14.72
CA ALA A 25 16.30 -12.67 -14.62
C ALA A 25 15.63 -11.46 -13.97
N LEU A 26 16.23 -10.90 -12.91
CA LEU A 26 15.80 -9.64 -12.31
C LEU A 26 15.82 -8.50 -13.34
N PHE A 27 16.86 -8.42 -14.17
CA PHE A 27 16.92 -7.44 -15.26
C PHE A 27 15.75 -7.58 -16.24
N ARG A 28 15.41 -8.82 -16.66
CA ARG A 28 14.27 -9.08 -17.56
C ARG A 28 12.93 -8.73 -16.90
N ILE A 29 12.77 -9.02 -15.61
CA ILE A 29 11.56 -8.70 -14.84
C ILE A 29 11.40 -7.17 -14.69
N ARG A 30 12.48 -6.43 -14.46
CA ARG A 30 12.47 -4.95 -14.43
C ARG A 30 12.07 -4.34 -15.78
N LYS A 31 12.56 -4.89 -16.90
CA LYS A 31 12.11 -4.45 -18.25
C LYS A 31 10.61 -4.60 -18.48
N ARG A 32 9.98 -5.64 -17.92
CA ARG A 32 8.52 -5.79 -18.03
C ARG A 32 7.77 -4.66 -17.32
N LEU A 33 8.30 -4.21 -16.18
CA LEU A 33 7.77 -3.08 -15.44
C LEU A 33 7.89 -1.77 -16.25
N GLU A 34 9.06 -1.52 -16.84
CA GLU A 34 9.28 -0.35 -17.73
C GLU A 34 8.29 -0.34 -18.92
N SER A 35 7.97 -1.52 -19.45
CA SER A 35 6.99 -1.67 -20.54
C SER A 35 5.52 -1.57 -20.11
N ARG A 36 5.24 -1.33 -18.82
CA ARG A 36 3.90 -1.29 -18.20
C ARG A 36 3.08 -2.57 -18.40
N LYS A 37 3.76 -3.73 -18.50
CA LYS A 37 3.15 -5.07 -18.68
C LYS A 37 3.43 -5.99 -17.49
N ALA A 38 3.95 -5.44 -16.39
CA ALA A 38 4.22 -6.20 -15.19
C ALA A 38 2.92 -6.47 -14.43
N THR A 39 2.86 -7.65 -13.81
CA THR A 39 1.73 -8.16 -13.05
C THR A 39 2.21 -8.63 -11.68
N TYR A 40 1.27 -8.97 -10.79
CA TYR A 40 1.66 -9.58 -9.51
C TYR A 40 2.36 -10.93 -9.64
N ALA A 41 2.21 -11.64 -10.77
CA ALA A 41 3.05 -12.80 -11.06
C ALA A 41 4.53 -12.41 -11.21
N ASP A 42 4.81 -11.31 -11.92
CA ASP A 42 6.16 -10.77 -12.05
C ASP A 42 6.70 -10.30 -10.69
N ALA A 43 5.84 -9.76 -9.81
CA ALA A 43 6.22 -9.39 -8.45
C ALA A 43 6.58 -10.60 -7.57
N HIS A 44 5.83 -11.71 -7.68
CA HIS A 44 6.17 -12.97 -7.02
C HIS A 44 7.48 -13.57 -7.53
N ASP A 45 7.73 -13.51 -8.85
CA ASP A 45 8.99 -13.95 -9.44
C ASP A 45 10.16 -13.07 -9.00
N TYR A 46 9.96 -11.75 -8.97
CA TYR A 46 10.93 -10.78 -8.44
C TYR A 46 11.28 -11.10 -6.98
N ALA A 47 10.26 -11.30 -6.13
CA ALA A 47 10.44 -11.63 -4.71
C ALA A 47 11.23 -12.93 -4.53
N GLY A 48 10.91 -13.98 -5.28
CA GLY A 48 11.66 -15.24 -5.22
C GLY A 48 13.11 -15.12 -5.72
N ARG A 49 13.39 -14.22 -6.67
CA ARG A 49 14.75 -13.96 -7.13
C ARG A 49 15.56 -13.16 -6.11
N ILE A 50 14.99 -12.10 -5.53
CA ILE A 50 15.60 -11.34 -4.43
C ILE A 50 15.92 -12.27 -3.26
N ALA A 51 14.99 -13.14 -2.88
CA ALA A 51 15.22 -14.13 -1.83
C ALA A 51 16.39 -15.05 -2.15
N LYS A 52 16.47 -15.60 -3.37
CA LYS A 52 17.59 -16.46 -3.79
C LYS A 52 18.95 -15.74 -3.74
N CYS A 53 19.02 -14.47 -4.14
CA CYS A 53 20.24 -13.67 -4.00
C CYS A 53 20.65 -13.55 -2.53
N LEU A 54 19.70 -13.28 -1.62
CA LEU A 54 19.99 -13.18 -0.18
C LEU A 54 20.40 -14.53 0.42
N GLN A 55 19.71 -15.61 0.07
CA GLN A 55 20.03 -16.97 0.51
C GLN A 55 21.46 -17.36 0.09
N GLN A 56 21.84 -17.02 -1.15
CA GLN A 56 23.20 -17.25 -1.64
C GLN A 56 24.22 -16.41 -0.85
N ALA A 57 23.95 -15.13 -0.63
CA ALA A 57 24.81 -14.27 0.18
C ALA A 57 24.99 -14.80 1.62
N TYR A 58 23.91 -15.30 2.24
CA TYR A 58 24.00 -15.99 3.53
C TYR A 58 24.88 -17.23 3.45
N SER A 59 24.64 -18.12 2.48
CA SER A 59 25.42 -19.37 2.36
C SER A 59 26.90 -19.15 2.08
N SER A 60 27.28 -18.02 1.48
CA SER A 60 28.68 -17.67 1.20
C SER A 60 29.46 -17.18 2.43
N HIS A 61 28.78 -16.63 3.44
CA HIS A 61 29.44 -15.96 4.58
C HIS A 61 29.08 -16.55 5.94
N LEU A 62 27.91 -17.19 6.06
CA LEU A 62 27.44 -17.86 7.28
C LEU A 62 27.68 -19.36 7.12
N ILE A 63 28.86 -19.81 7.54
CA ILE A 63 29.28 -21.20 7.60
C ILE A 63 29.68 -21.54 9.03
N GLY A 64 29.67 -22.82 9.43
CA GLY A 64 29.96 -23.22 10.82
C GLY A 64 31.28 -22.62 11.35
N ASP A 65 32.32 -22.61 10.52
CA ASP A 65 33.63 -22.07 10.87
C ASP A 65 33.68 -20.53 10.98
N SER A 66 32.73 -19.82 10.36
CA SER A 66 32.64 -18.37 10.49
C SER A 66 31.87 -17.93 11.73
N LEU A 67 31.33 -18.88 12.51
CA LEU A 67 30.52 -18.62 13.70
C LEU A 67 31.23 -19.11 14.98
N PRO A 68 31.03 -18.44 16.13
CA PRO A 68 31.61 -18.86 17.39
C PRO A 68 31.06 -20.23 17.79
N ASP A 69 31.96 -21.21 17.94
CA ASP A 69 31.64 -22.61 18.28
C ASP A 69 30.57 -23.23 17.35
N GLY A 70 30.51 -22.80 16.09
CA GLY A 70 29.50 -23.27 15.13
C GLY A 70 28.07 -22.81 15.44
N ARG A 71 27.89 -21.79 16.30
CA ARG A 71 26.58 -21.32 16.74
C ARG A 71 26.27 -19.89 16.28
N MET A 72 25.06 -19.72 15.77
CA MET A 72 24.50 -18.41 15.46
C MET A 72 23.80 -17.82 16.68
N TYR A 73 24.56 -17.19 17.57
CA TYR A 73 23.97 -16.56 18.76
C TYR A 73 22.98 -15.44 18.39
N TYR A 74 21.94 -15.26 19.22
CA TYR A 74 20.88 -14.27 19.00
C TYR A 74 21.43 -12.86 18.72
N ASN A 75 22.44 -12.40 19.45
CA ASN A 75 23.07 -11.09 19.26
C ASN A 75 23.76 -10.94 17.88
N ILE A 76 24.26 -12.04 17.31
CA ILE A 76 24.83 -12.06 15.95
C ILE A 76 23.69 -12.07 14.94
N ALA A 77 22.71 -12.98 15.10
CA ALA A 77 21.54 -13.07 14.23
C ALA A 77 20.77 -11.75 14.14
N ASN A 78 20.47 -11.13 15.28
CA ASN A 78 19.72 -9.87 15.36
C ASN A 78 20.46 -8.66 14.76
N ARG A 79 21.77 -8.75 14.58
CA ARG A 79 22.56 -7.71 13.90
C ARG A 79 22.67 -7.93 12.40
N ILE A 80 22.49 -9.18 11.94
CA ILE A 80 22.64 -9.56 10.54
C ILE A 80 21.28 -9.58 9.83
N LEU A 81 20.31 -10.35 10.36
CA LEU A 81 19.06 -10.67 9.68
C LEU A 81 18.11 -9.46 9.52
N PRO A 82 17.85 -8.62 10.55
CA PRO A 82 16.93 -7.50 10.38
C PRO A 82 17.32 -6.51 9.28
N PRO A 83 18.57 -5.98 9.19
CA PRO A 83 18.92 -5.04 8.14
C PRO A 83 18.88 -5.66 6.73
N THR A 84 19.30 -6.91 6.56
CA THR A 84 19.29 -7.59 5.26
C THR A 84 17.89 -8.00 4.81
N LEU A 85 17.04 -8.50 5.71
CA LEU A 85 15.64 -8.83 5.42
C LEU A 85 14.81 -7.57 5.14
N THR A 86 15.04 -6.49 5.90
CA THR A 86 14.39 -5.20 5.65
C THR A 86 14.77 -4.66 4.27
N ARG A 87 16.05 -4.76 3.89
CA ARG A 87 16.51 -4.39 2.55
C ARG A 87 15.81 -5.20 1.45
N CYS A 88 15.70 -6.51 1.61
CA CYS A 88 14.99 -7.37 0.66
C CYS A 88 13.50 -7.05 0.58
N GLY A 89 12.84 -6.93 1.73
CA GLY A 89 11.42 -6.55 1.83
C GLY A 89 11.15 -5.19 1.17
N GLY A 90 12.04 -4.22 1.37
CA GLY A 90 11.96 -2.89 0.74
C GLY A 90 12.06 -2.98 -0.78
N LEU A 91 13.04 -3.71 -1.33
CA LEU A 91 13.16 -3.91 -2.78
C LEU A 91 11.91 -4.55 -3.39
N VAL A 92 11.30 -5.52 -2.71
CA VAL A 92 10.07 -6.18 -3.14
C VAL A 92 8.88 -5.23 -3.04
N SER A 93 8.77 -4.48 -1.95
CA SER A 93 7.74 -3.47 -1.71
C SER A 93 7.74 -2.42 -2.81
N ASP A 94 8.90 -1.83 -3.13
CA ASP A 94 9.06 -0.83 -4.18
C ASP A 94 8.62 -1.36 -5.55
N TYR A 95 8.94 -2.62 -5.86
CA TYR A 95 8.50 -3.27 -7.09
C TYR A 95 6.98 -3.47 -7.10
N CYS A 96 6.39 -3.92 -5.99
CA CYS A 96 4.94 -4.12 -5.85
C CYS A 96 4.15 -2.82 -6.04
N VAL A 97 4.63 -1.71 -5.48
CA VAL A 97 4.01 -0.37 -5.66
C VAL A 97 3.95 -0.02 -7.14
N GLN A 98 5.07 -0.11 -7.86
CA GLN A 98 5.14 0.23 -9.29
C GLN A 98 4.31 -0.72 -10.17
N VAL A 99 4.28 -2.02 -9.84
CA VAL A 99 3.41 -3.00 -10.50
C VAL A 99 1.94 -2.61 -10.31
N GLN A 100 1.55 -2.28 -9.09
CA GLN A 100 0.18 -1.93 -8.77
C GLN A 100 -0.25 -0.61 -9.41
N GLU A 101 0.65 0.38 -9.51
CA GLU A 101 0.41 1.60 -10.27
C GLU A 101 0.16 1.29 -11.74
N SER A 102 0.97 0.39 -12.34
CA SER A 102 0.78 -0.05 -13.73
C SER A 102 -0.55 -0.78 -13.93
N ILE A 103 -0.93 -1.65 -12.99
CA ILE A 103 -2.22 -2.36 -13.02
C ILE A 103 -3.39 -1.37 -12.90
N ASN A 104 -3.28 -0.40 -11.99
CA ASN A 104 -4.31 0.62 -11.80
C ASN A 104 -4.44 1.48 -13.05
N GLU A 105 -3.34 1.92 -13.65
CA GLU A 105 -3.35 2.69 -14.89
C GLU A 105 -3.98 1.89 -16.04
N ALA A 106 -3.59 0.62 -16.22
CA ALA A 106 -4.15 -0.27 -17.24
C ALA A 106 -5.64 -0.54 -17.05
N ALA A 107 -6.12 -0.58 -15.80
CA ALA A 107 -7.53 -0.72 -15.44
C ALA A 107 -8.30 0.63 -15.44
N HIS A 108 -7.64 1.74 -15.80
CA HIS A 108 -8.17 3.11 -15.73
C HIS A 108 -8.65 3.52 -14.32
N ILE A 109 -7.99 2.99 -13.29
CA ILE A 109 -8.24 3.25 -11.88
C ILE A 109 -7.33 4.39 -11.41
N GLY A 110 -7.93 5.52 -11.03
CA GLY A 110 -7.21 6.71 -10.54
C GLY A 110 -6.74 6.63 -9.09
N ILE A 111 -6.55 5.43 -8.54
CA ILE A 111 -6.15 5.18 -7.15
C ILE A 111 -4.63 4.93 -7.12
N LYS A 112 -3.91 5.58 -6.20
CA LYS A 112 -2.48 5.26 -6.00
C LYS A 112 -2.36 3.86 -5.40
N ALA A 113 -1.29 3.16 -5.78
CA ALA A 113 -0.93 1.92 -5.12
C ALA A 113 -0.81 2.16 -3.62
N GLN A 114 -1.40 1.25 -2.84
CA GLN A 114 -1.23 1.19 -1.39
C GLN A 114 0.04 0.40 -1.09
N THR A 115 0.77 0.85 -0.08
CA THR A 115 1.98 0.19 0.41
C THR A 115 1.63 -0.59 1.68
N ALA A 116 2.06 -1.86 1.75
CA ALA A 116 1.97 -2.62 3.00
C ALA A 116 3.29 -2.52 3.77
N GLY A 117 3.21 -2.38 5.10
CA GLY A 117 4.39 -2.37 5.97
C GLY A 117 5.10 -3.72 5.99
N ILE A 118 6.42 -3.71 6.18
CA ILE A 118 7.20 -4.93 6.41
C ILE A 118 6.87 -5.45 7.81
N ASN A 119 6.51 -6.72 7.92
CA ASN A 119 6.13 -7.33 9.20
C ASN A 119 7.37 -7.58 10.08
N PRO A 120 7.56 -6.85 11.20
CA PRO A 120 8.72 -7.00 12.06
C PRO A 120 8.70 -8.31 12.86
N ASP A 121 7.53 -8.82 13.23
CA ASP A 121 7.38 -10.07 14.00
C ASP A 121 7.89 -11.27 13.20
N ARG A 122 7.71 -11.26 11.87
CA ARG A 122 8.28 -12.31 11.00
C ARG A 122 9.80 -12.28 11.00
N ILE A 123 10.41 -11.09 11.00
CA ILE A 123 11.86 -10.94 11.07
C ILE A 123 12.37 -11.44 12.43
N ALA A 124 11.70 -11.02 13.53
CA ALA A 124 12.02 -11.49 14.88
C ALA A 124 11.94 -13.02 14.99
N GLY A 125 10.87 -13.63 14.44
CA GLY A 125 10.73 -15.08 14.44
C GLY A 125 11.84 -15.82 13.69
N LEU A 126 12.39 -15.25 12.60
CA LEU A 126 13.54 -15.83 11.90
C LEU A 126 14.84 -15.70 12.72
N VAL A 127 15.02 -14.56 13.40
CA VAL A 127 16.16 -14.32 14.31
C VAL A 127 16.13 -15.31 15.47
N ASP A 128 14.98 -15.48 16.11
CA ASP A 128 14.80 -16.44 17.20
C ASP A 128 15.14 -17.85 16.69
N ARG A 129 14.48 -18.28 15.62
CA ARG A 129 14.56 -19.65 15.11
C ARG A 129 15.97 -20.06 14.67
N VAL A 130 16.73 -19.16 14.04
CA VAL A 130 18.10 -19.47 13.61
C VAL A 130 19.07 -19.58 14.78
N SER A 131 18.74 -18.96 15.92
CA SER A 131 19.58 -18.90 17.11
C SER A 131 19.29 -19.95 18.19
N GLU A 132 18.29 -20.82 17.96
CA GLU A 132 17.84 -21.80 18.95
C GLU A 132 18.80 -22.97 19.20
N ASP A 133 19.61 -23.36 18.21
CA ASP A 133 20.48 -24.54 18.28
C ASP A 133 21.75 -24.34 17.44
N ASP A 134 22.57 -25.38 17.34
CA ASP A 134 23.74 -25.44 16.47
C ASP A 134 23.38 -25.03 15.04
N PHE A 135 24.21 -24.19 14.43
CA PHE A 135 23.88 -23.57 13.15
C PHE A 135 23.63 -24.59 12.04
N GLU A 136 24.31 -25.73 12.07
CA GLU A 136 24.07 -26.81 11.10
C GLU A 136 22.61 -27.30 11.09
N LYS A 137 21.94 -27.28 12.24
CA LYS A 137 20.54 -27.70 12.41
C LYS A 137 19.55 -26.59 12.10
N THR A 138 19.95 -25.32 12.20
CA THR A 138 19.06 -24.16 12.05
C THR A 138 19.28 -23.36 10.77
N GLN A 139 20.36 -23.59 10.02
CA GLN A 139 20.69 -22.87 8.77
C GLN A 139 19.60 -22.95 7.69
N TRP A 140 18.71 -23.94 7.75
CA TRP A 140 17.56 -24.05 6.84
C TRP A 140 16.61 -22.84 6.96
N VAL A 141 16.60 -22.16 8.12
CA VAL A 141 15.83 -20.93 8.36
C VAL A 141 16.24 -19.82 7.38
N LEU A 142 17.51 -19.82 6.95
CA LEU A 142 18.05 -18.85 6.00
C LEU A 142 17.75 -19.19 4.54
N LYS A 143 16.96 -20.24 4.27
CA LYS A 143 16.56 -20.72 2.94
C LYS A 143 15.08 -20.44 2.68
N ASP A 144 14.25 -21.49 2.67
CA ASP A 144 12.83 -21.41 2.32
C ASP A 144 12.05 -20.36 3.14
N PRO A 145 12.31 -20.17 4.45
CA PRO A 145 11.62 -19.11 5.19
C PRO A 145 11.94 -17.68 4.71
N VAL A 146 13.14 -17.43 4.16
CA VAL A 146 13.49 -16.14 3.55
C VAL A 146 12.73 -15.92 2.24
N ASP A 147 12.53 -16.97 1.43
CA ASP A 147 11.69 -16.90 0.23
C ASP A 147 10.22 -16.65 0.60
N ASN A 148 9.72 -17.35 1.61
CA ASN A 148 8.37 -17.14 2.14
C ASN A 148 8.18 -15.70 2.63
N PHE A 149 9.14 -15.15 3.37
CA PHE A 149 9.12 -13.77 3.82
C PHE A 149 9.00 -12.80 2.63
N CYS A 150 9.89 -12.90 1.63
CA CYS A 150 9.86 -12.00 0.48
C CYS A 150 8.55 -12.09 -0.30
N ARG A 151 8.04 -13.30 -0.53
CA ARG A 151 6.78 -13.49 -1.26
C ARG A 151 5.57 -13.04 -0.47
N SER A 152 5.59 -13.18 0.85
CA SER A 152 4.52 -12.69 1.71
C SER A 152 4.39 -11.17 1.67
N THR A 153 5.49 -10.44 1.49
CA THR A 153 5.45 -8.98 1.26
C THR A 153 4.61 -8.62 0.03
N VAL A 154 4.66 -9.44 -1.03
CA VAL A 154 3.83 -9.28 -2.23
C VAL A 154 2.35 -9.52 -1.89
N ASP A 155 2.07 -10.59 -1.13
CA ASP A 155 0.70 -10.95 -0.74
C ASP A 155 0.07 -9.86 0.17
N ASP A 156 0.86 -9.26 1.06
CA ASP A 156 0.44 -8.16 1.91
C ASP A 156 0.10 -6.91 1.09
N HIS A 157 0.87 -6.62 0.03
CA HIS A 157 0.55 -5.54 -0.93
C HIS A 157 -0.72 -5.82 -1.72
N VAL A 158 -0.89 -7.05 -2.22
CA VAL A 158 -2.12 -7.47 -2.91
C VAL A 158 -3.32 -7.27 -2.01
N LYS A 159 -3.21 -7.70 -0.74
CA LYS A 159 -4.28 -7.56 0.24
C LYS A 159 -4.59 -6.09 0.53
N ALA A 160 -3.58 -5.27 0.82
CA ALA A 160 -3.78 -3.84 1.10
C ALA A 160 -4.47 -3.10 -0.05
N ASN A 161 -4.09 -3.42 -1.30
CA ASN A 161 -4.71 -2.82 -2.47
C ASN A 161 -6.12 -3.37 -2.74
N ALA A 162 -6.35 -4.66 -2.57
CA ALA A 162 -7.70 -5.23 -2.69
C ALA A 162 -8.66 -4.68 -1.63
N ASP A 163 -8.19 -4.55 -0.38
CA ASP A 163 -8.89 -3.88 0.72
C ASP A 163 -9.31 -2.46 0.33
N PHE A 164 -8.36 -1.67 -0.16
CA PHE A 164 -8.59 -0.28 -0.53
C PHE A 164 -9.53 -0.16 -1.73
N HIS A 165 -9.33 -0.97 -2.76
CA HIS A 165 -10.17 -0.97 -3.96
C HIS A 165 -11.61 -1.41 -3.65
N TYR A 166 -11.80 -2.42 -2.80
CA TYR A 166 -13.13 -2.83 -2.36
C TYR A 166 -13.84 -1.71 -1.59
N LYS A 167 -13.15 -1.07 -0.65
CA LYS A 167 -13.71 0.04 0.15
C LYS A 167 -13.97 1.28 -0.69
N SER A 168 -13.21 1.42 -1.78
CA SER A 168 -13.43 2.39 -2.85
C SER A 168 -14.64 2.07 -3.74
N GLY A 169 -15.39 1.00 -3.45
CA GLY A 169 -16.61 0.62 -4.17
C GLY A 169 -16.36 -0.16 -5.47
N LEU A 170 -15.14 -0.67 -5.66
CA LEU A 170 -14.79 -1.61 -6.73
C LEU A 170 -15.09 -3.05 -6.27
N ASN A 171 -15.10 -3.97 -7.22
CA ASN A 171 -15.33 -5.39 -6.97
C ASN A 171 -14.07 -6.20 -7.30
N PRO A 172 -12.97 -6.03 -6.54
CA PRO A 172 -11.73 -6.72 -6.84
C PRO A 172 -11.87 -8.24 -6.72
N LYS A 173 -11.04 -8.95 -7.46
CA LYS A 173 -10.93 -10.41 -7.39
C LYS A 173 -9.50 -10.80 -7.04
N ILE A 174 -9.40 -11.80 -6.17
CA ILE A 174 -8.15 -12.46 -5.84
C ILE A 174 -8.06 -13.73 -6.67
N ILE A 175 -6.98 -13.86 -7.44
CA ILE A 175 -6.72 -15.02 -8.29
C ILE A 175 -5.51 -15.73 -7.71
N ARG A 176 -5.71 -16.88 -7.08
CA ARG A 176 -4.61 -17.72 -6.61
C ARG A 176 -4.29 -18.79 -7.64
N LYS A 177 -3.06 -18.78 -8.16
CA LYS A 177 -2.56 -19.79 -9.11
C LYS A 177 -1.55 -20.71 -8.42
N THR A 178 -1.70 -22.01 -8.65
CA THR A 178 -0.73 -23.01 -8.21
C THR A 178 0.42 -23.11 -9.21
N ASP A 179 1.61 -23.35 -8.69
CA ASP A 179 2.81 -23.71 -9.47
C ASP A 179 2.85 -25.19 -9.84
N GLY A 180 1.90 -26.00 -9.35
CA GLY A 180 1.85 -27.46 -9.53
C GLY A 180 2.79 -28.24 -8.61
N HIS A 181 3.63 -27.57 -7.83
CA HIS A 181 4.62 -28.17 -6.92
C HIS A 181 4.33 -27.91 -5.44
N CYS A 182 3.29 -27.13 -5.14
CA CYS A 182 2.86 -26.85 -3.77
C CYS A 182 2.11 -28.01 -3.08
N CYS A 183 1.96 -27.91 -1.75
CA CYS A 183 1.24 -28.89 -0.95
C CYS A 183 -0.26 -28.99 -1.33
N LYS A 184 -0.90 -30.12 -0.97
CA LYS A 184 -2.33 -30.38 -1.24
C LYS A 184 -3.24 -29.26 -0.74
N TRP A 185 -2.95 -28.72 0.44
CA TRP A 185 -3.71 -27.60 1.00
C TRP A 185 -3.60 -26.35 0.11
N CYS A 186 -2.38 -25.94 -0.28
CA CYS A 186 -2.18 -24.79 -1.18
C CYS A 186 -2.87 -24.98 -2.53
N SER A 187 -2.81 -26.19 -3.10
CA SER A 187 -3.49 -26.52 -4.36
C SER A 187 -5.01 -26.43 -4.23
N SER A 188 -5.58 -26.85 -3.10
CA SER A 188 -7.02 -26.75 -2.83
C SER A 188 -7.55 -25.31 -2.69
N ARG A 189 -6.65 -24.33 -2.47
CA ARG A 189 -6.97 -22.90 -2.40
C ARG A 189 -6.77 -22.17 -3.73
N ALA A 190 -6.32 -22.84 -4.79
CA ALA A 190 -6.21 -22.23 -6.11
C ALA A 190 -7.61 -21.95 -6.68
N GLY A 191 -7.78 -20.76 -7.26
CA GLY A 191 -9.07 -20.31 -7.75
C GLY A 191 -9.20 -18.79 -7.81
N THR A 192 -10.34 -18.33 -8.30
CA THR A 192 -10.69 -16.91 -8.37
C THR A 192 -11.77 -16.62 -7.35
N TYR A 193 -11.50 -15.68 -6.45
CA TYR A 193 -12.38 -15.33 -5.34
C TYR A 193 -12.79 -13.85 -5.46
N PRO A 194 -14.09 -13.52 -5.36
CA PRO A 194 -14.49 -12.13 -5.16
C PRO A 194 -13.95 -11.66 -3.80
N TYR A 195 -13.24 -10.54 -3.79
CA TYR A 195 -12.67 -10.02 -2.57
C TYR A 195 -13.76 -9.40 -1.68
N LYS A 196 -13.69 -9.69 -0.39
CA LYS A 196 -14.42 -8.98 0.67
C LYS A 196 -13.52 -8.89 1.92
N PRO A 197 -13.63 -7.84 2.76
CA PRO A 197 -12.82 -7.71 3.96
C PRO A 197 -12.99 -8.86 4.98
N ASP A 198 -14.17 -9.50 4.96
CA ASP A 198 -14.56 -10.65 5.79
C ASP A 198 -14.34 -12.00 5.10
N MET A 199 -13.74 -12.02 3.90
CA MET A 199 -13.45 -13.27 3.20
C MET A 199 -12.49 -14.14 4.00
N ASP A 200 -12.53 -15.44 3.74
CA ASP A 200 -11.58 -16.38 4.31
C ASP A 200 -10.13 -15.94 4.01
N ARG A 201 -9.43 -15.50 5.06
CA ARG A 201 -8.05 -15.01 4.98
C ARG A 201 -7.07 -16.11 4.60
N GLU A 202 -7.48 -17.38 4.66
CA GLU A 202 -6.66 -18.52 4.23
C GLU A 202 -6.26 -18.44 2.75
N VAL A 203 -7.00 -17.69 1.92
CA VAL A 203 -6.65 -17.45 0.51
C VAL A 203 -5.31 -16.71 0.37
N PHE A 204 -4.92 -15.90 1.36
CA PHE A 204 -3.63 -15.19 1.40
C PHE A 204 -2.54 -15.93 2.17
N ARG A 205 -2.89 -17.00 2.91
CA ARG A 205 -1.92 -17.74 3.73
C ARG A 205 -1.05 -18.65 2.86
N ARG A 206 0.21 -18.81 3.28
CA ARG A 206 1.20 -19.67 2.63
C ARG A 206 1.85 -20.56 3.66
N HIS A 207 2.02 -21.83 3.32
CA HIS A 207 2.92 -22.71 4.06
C HIS A 207 4.36 -22.52 3.60
N GLU A 208 5.30 -23.07 4.36
CA GLU A 208 6.70 -23.16 3.96
C GLU A 208 6.84 -23.85 2.59
N ASN A 209 7.76 -23.36 1.76
CA ASN A 209 8.06 -23.88 0.42
C ASN A 209 6.88 -23.88 -0.58
N CYS A 210 6.15 -22.76 -0.66
CA CYS A 210 5.04 -22.59 -1.60
C CYS A 210 5.37 -21.52 -2.65
N GLY A 211 5.46 -21.89 -3.92
CA GLY A 211 5.68 -20.97 -5.05
C GLY A 211 4.40 -20.45 -5.73
N CYS A 212 3.23 -20.71 -5.15
CA CYS A 212 1.94 -20.20 -5.67
C CYS A 212 1.95 -18.67 -5.77
N THR A 213 1.23 -18.14 -6.75
CA THR A 213 1.06 -16.69 -6.91
C THR A 213 -0.34 -16.29 -6.47
N VAL A 214 -0.42 -15.18 -5.75
CA VAL A 214 -1.68 -14.47 -5.51
C VAL A 214 -1.66 -13.25 -6.41
N GLU A 215 -2.53 -13.26 -7.41
CA GLU A 215 -2.76 -12.17 -8.32
C GLU A 215 -4.02 -11.39 -7.93
N TYR A 216 -4.05 -10.15 -8.38
CA TYR A 216 -5.12 -9.19 -8.16
C TYR A 216 -5.69 -8.78 -9.51
N ASP A 217 -6.98 -9.01 -9.71
CA ASP A 217 -7.73 -8.43 -10.82
C ASP A 217 -8.64 -7.33 -10.25
N PRO A 218 -8.38 -6.04 -10.56
CA PRO A 218 -9.27 -4.96 -10.15
C PRO A 218 -10.67 -5.02 -10.75
N GLY A 219 -10.87 -5.90 -11.75
CA GLY A 219 -11.96 -5.83 -12.71
C GLY A 219 -11.73 -4.72 -13.73
N ASN A 220 -12.54 -4.71 -14.79
CA ASN A 220 -12.77 -3.45 -15.49
C ASN A 220 -13.49 -2.52 -14.51
N GLY A 221 -13.13 -1.23 -14.44
CA GLY A 221 -13.89 -0.20 -13.69
C GLY A 221 -15.36 -0.01 -14.14
N LEU A 222 -15.92 -0.99 -14.87
CA LEU A 222 -17.19 -1.02 -15.58
C LEU A 222 -18.12 -2.21 -15.16
N ALA A 223 -17.73 -3.11 -14.25
CA ALA A 223 -18.47 -4.36 -14.05
C ALA A 223 -19.62 -4.31 -13.00
N GLN A 224 -20.84 -4.21 -13.53
CA GLN A 224 -22.18 -4.69 -13.10
C GLN A 224 -22.51 -4.87 -11.60
N ARG A 225 -23.61 -4.23 -11.16
CA ARG A 225 -24.19 -4.38 -9.81
C ARG A 225 -25.51 -5.18 -9.87
N GLN A 226 -25.63 -6.15 -8.97
CA GLN A 226 -26.88 -6.85 -8.69
C GLN A 226 -27.73 -6.02 -7.73
N ASP A 227 -29.01 -5.86 -8.03
CA ASP A 227 -29.97 -5.17 -7.17
C ASP A 227 -30.38 -6.07 -5.99
N VAL A 228 -30.20 -5.59 -4.76
CA VAL A 228 -30.33 -6.38 -3.52
C VAL A 228 -31.78 -6.80 -3.23
N TRP A 229 -32.76 -6.04 -3.73
CA TRP A 229 -34.19 -6.31 -3.50
C TRP A 229 -34.80 -7.21 -4.59
N SER A 230 -34.38 -7.04 -5.84
CA SER A 230 -34.94 -7.79 -6.98
C SER A 230 -34.11 -9.00 -7.40
N LYS A 231 -32.86 -9.13 -6.93
CA LYS A 231 -31.88 -10.17 -7.29
C LYS A 231 -31.64 -10.34 -8.81
N ARG A 232 -32.10 -9.41 -9.64
CA ARG A 232 -31.91 -9.43 -11.09
C ARG A 232 -30.58 -8.79 -11.47
N TRP A 233 -29.92 -9.40 -12.46
CA TRP A 233 -28.80 -8.83 -13.18
C TRP A 233 -29.37 -7.84 -14.21
N LYS A 234 -28.86 -6.60 -14.24
CA LYS A 234 -29.27 -5.61 -15.24
C LYS A 234 -28.24 -5.54 -16.35
N ASP A 235 -28.65 -5.93 -17.55
CA ASP A 235 -27.94 -5.59 -18.79
C ASP A 235 -28.12 -4.09 -19.11
N GLU A 236 -27.17 -3.59 -19.88
CA GLU A 236 -26.86 -2.19 -20.16
C GLU A 236 -28.05 -1.34 -20.60
N ASP A 237 -28.21 -0.16 -19.99
CA ASP A 237 -28.99 0.94 -20.54
C ASP A 237 -28.15 2.23 -20.53
N GLU A 238 -27.97 2.79 -21.73
CA GLU A 238 -27.04 3.87 -22.11
C GLU A 238 -27.37 5.21 -21.44
N ASN A 239 -28.52 5.32 -20.74
CA ASN A 239 -29.00 6.53 -20.08
C ASN A 239 -28.99 6.52 -18.54
N THR A 240 -28.42 5.49 -17.91
CA THR A 240 -28.25 5.45 -16.44
C THR A 240 -26.82 5.10 -16.04
N ARG A 241 -25.88 6.02 -16.30
CA ARG A 241 -24.58 6.07 -15.61
C ARG A 241 -24.73 6.79 -14.26
N PRO A 242 -24.55 6.15 -13.08
CA PRO A 242 -24.22 6.92 -11.88
C PRO A 242 -22.99 6.40 -11.11
N LYS A 243 -22.05 7.35 -10.96
CA LYS A 243 -21.09 7.56 -9.84
C LYS A 243 -19.79 6.74 -9.82
N ARG A 244 -19.03 7.04 -10.87
CA ARG A 244 -17.58 7.11 -11.05
C ARG A 244 -16.76 7.23 -9.75
N LEU A 245 -15.93 6.23 -9.49
CA LEU A 245 -14.72 6.35 -8.69
C LEU A 245 -13.54 6.09 -9.63
N GLY A 246 -12.74 7.12 -9.88
CA GLY A 246 -11.74 7.13 -10.94
C GLY A 246 -12.06 8.23 -11.94
N TYR A 247 -11.27 9.31 -11.88
CA TYR A 247 -10.84 10.16 -12.99
C TYR A 247 -9.97 11.23 -12.32
N ARG A 248 -8.66 10.97 -12.13
CA ARG A 248 -7.69 12.01 -11.77
C ARG A 248 -7.39 12.94 -12.95
N GLN A 249 -7.55 12.44 -14.17
CA GLN A 249 -7.35 13.19 -15.41
C GLN A 249 -8.01 14.59 -15.42
N PRO A 250 -9.26 14.81 -14.96
CA PRO A 250 -9.85 16.15 -14.87
C PRO A 250 -9.16 17.06 -13.84
N LEU A 251 -8.63 16.52 -12.73
CA LEU A 251 -7.82 17.28 -11.79
C LEU A 251 -6.46 17.60 -12.41
N GLU A 252 -5.77 16.61 -12.98
CA GLU A 252 -4.46 16.78 -13.62
C GLU A 252 -4.52 17.77 -14.78
N GLU A 253 -5.44 17.60 -15.73
CA GLU A 253 -5.69 18.56 -16.82
C GLU A 253 -6.04 19.95 -16.30
N PHE A 254 -6.79 20.03 -15.18
CA PHE A 254 -7.11 21.30 -14.57
C PHE A 254 -5.89 21.95 -13.93
N LEU A 255 -5.04 21.21 -13.23
CA LEU A 255 -3.82 21.70 -12.60
C LEU A 255 -2.75 22.08 -13.63
N GLU A 256 -2.69 21.36 -14.75
CA GLU A 256 -1.83 21.69 -15.89
C GLU A 256 -2.25 23.02 -16.52
N LYS A 257 -3.55 23.18 -16.81
CA LYS A 257 -4.10 24.42 -17.35
C LYS A 257 -4.13 25.57 -16.34
N ASN A 258 -4.08 25.27 -15.04
CA ASN A 258 -4.18 26.26 -13.96
C ASN A 258 -3.15 25.97 -12.85
N PRO A 259 -1.85 26.23 -13.08
CA PRO A 259 -0.80 25.90 -12.10
C PRO A 259 -1.00 26.55 -10.72
N LYS A 260 -1.62 27.74 -10.69
CA LYS A 260 -1.98 28.44 -9.43
C LYS A 260 -2.92 27.63 -8.54
N ALA A 261 -3.70 26.70 -9.08
CA ALA A 261 -4.58 25.83 -8.30
C ALA A 261 -3.82 24.87 -7.37
N LYS A 262 -2.49 24.72 -7.55
CA LYS A 262 -1.60 23.97 -6.65
C LYS A 262 -1.21 24.74 -5.39
N THR A 263 -1.56 26.03 -5.28
CA THR A 263 -1.26 26.86 -4.11
C THR A 263 -2.54 27.39 -3.47
N ILE A 264 -2.44 27.73 -2.19
CA ILE A 264 -3.56 28.29 -1.42
C ILE A 264 -3.92 29.67 -1.93
N ASN A 265 -5.22 29.88 -2.16
CA ASN A 265 -5.77 31.21 -2.33
C ASN A 265 -5.98 31.84 -0.94
N ARG A 266 -5.03 32.67 -0.49
CA ARG A 266 -5.03 33.31 0.84
C ARG A 266 -6.39 33.89 1.24
N GLN A 267 -7.00 34.70 0.37
CA GLN A 267 -8.24 35.40 0.70
C GLN A 267 -9.42 34.43 0.86
N LYS A 268 -9.52 33.39 0.02
CA LYS A 268 -10.56 32.36 0.16
C LYS A 268 -10.31 31.47 1.38
N GLN A 269 -9.06 31.17 1.67
CA GLN A 269 -8.68 30.35 2.82
C GLN A 269 -8.93 31.05 4.16
N GLY A 270 -8.60 32.34 4.26
CA GLY A 270 -8.77 33.14 5.47
C GLY A 270 -10.22 33.19 5.99
N ARG A 271 -11.21 33.07 5.08
CA ARG A 271 -12.64 32.96 5.44
C ARG A 271 -12.98 31.80 6.37
N HIS A 272 -12.10 30.79 6.41
CA HIS A 272 -12.29 29.56 7.18
C HIS A 272 -11.38 29.46 8.39
N ILE A 273 -10.46 30.41 8.62
CA ILE A 273 -9.49 30.36 9.73
C ILE A 273 -9.86 31.43 10.77
N PRO A 274 -10.27 31.04 11.99
CA PRO A 274 -10.55 31.99 13.07
C PRO A 274 -9.34 32.89 13.36
N GLY A 275 -9.57 34.19 13.52
CA GLY A 275 -8.52 35.18 13.77
C GLY A 275 -7.86 35.73 12.50
N ASP A 276 -8.16 35.18 11.31
CA ASP A 276 -7.76 35.82 10.05
C ASP A 276 -8.64 37.05 9.76
N ARG A 277 -8.07 38.05 9.05
CA ARG A 277 -8.76 39.28 8.67
C ARG A 277 -10.03 39.02 7.83
N GLU A 278 -10.04 37.95 7.05
CA GLU A 278 -11.14 37.60 6.14
C GLU A 278 -12.14 36.61 6.77
N TYR A 279 -11.97 36.24 8.04
CA TYR A 279 -12.76 35.21 8.72
C TYR A 279 -14.26 35.52 8.71
N VAL A 280 -15.07 34.49 8.46
CA VAL A 280 -16.54 34.60 8.48
C VAL A 280 -17.10 33.83 9.67
N GLU A 281 -17.60 34.57 10.66
CA GLU A 281 -18.20 34.01 11.86
C GLU A 281 -19.51 33.25 11.57
N GLY A 282 -19.86 32.31 12.45
CA GLY A 282 -21.08 31.50 12.33
C GLY A 282 -21.01 30.34 11.35
N LYS A 283 -19.91 30.18 10.60
CA LYS A 283 -19.69 29.04 9.68
C LYS A 283 -18.73 28.01 10.25
N SER A 284 -18.70 26.84 9.62
CA SER A 284 -17.66 25.83 9.87
C SER A 284 -16.27 26.42 9.63
N CYS A 285 -15.35 26.15 10.55
CA CYS A 285 -14.02 26.75 10.59
C CYS A 285 -12.93 25.68 10.74
N LEU A 286 -11.74 25.99 10.25
CA LEU A 286 -10.54 25.20 10.45
C LEU A 286 -9.88 25.58 11.76
N LEU A 287 -9.26 24.59 12.40
CA LEU A 287 -8.35 24.79 13.54
C LEU A 287 -6.89 24.77 13.07
N LEU A 288 -6.67 25.05 11.78
CA LEU A 288 -5.37 25.05 11.11
C LEU A 288 -4.95 26.47 10.74
N SER A 289 -3.66 26.73 10.82
CA SER A 289 -3.04 27.94 10.29
C SER A 289 -3.02 27.96 8.76
N MET A 290 -2.71 29.12 8.18
CA MET A 290 -2.56 29.28 6.73
C MET A 290 -1.42 28.40 6.17
N ASP A 291 -0.35 28.25 6.95
CA ASP A 291 0.83 27.47 6.58
C ASP A 291 0.50 25.97 6.62
N GLU A 292 -0.16 25.49 7.68
CA GLU A 292 -0.64 24.10 7.75
C GLU A 292 -1.62 23.76 6.62
N CYS A 293 -2.51 24.68 6.24
CA CYS A 293 -3.38 24.49 5.09
C CYS A 293 -2.59 24.36 3.78
N SER A 294 -1.48 25.09 3.65
CA SER A 294 -0.59 25.04 2.48
C SER A 294 0.21 23.74 2.43
N GLU A 295 0.70 23.27 3.58
CA GLU A 295 1.38 21.98 3.72
C GLU A 295 0.46 20.81 3.38
N ILE A 296 -0.77 20.80 3.91
CA ILE A 296 -1.76 19.77 3.58
C ILE A 296 -2.11 19.81 2.09
N LEU A 297 -2.30 21.00 1.50
CA LEU A 297 -2.52 21.09 0.06
C LEU A 297 -1.34 20.52 -0.72
N TYR A 298 -0.11 20.78 -0.30
CA TYR A 298 1.09 20.31 -1.00
C TYR A 298 1.25 18.79 -0.90
N ASN A 299 1.05 18.21 0.29
CA ASN A 299 1.27 16.79 0.55
C ASN A 299 0.08 15.93 0.12
N GLU A 300 -1.14 16.42 0.34
CA GLU A 300 -2.36 15.60 0.25
C GLU A 300 -3.22 15.87 -0.98
N ALA A 301 -2.99 16.97 -1.72
CA ALA A 301 -3.76 17.22 -2.93
C ALA A 301 -3.58 16.10 -3.96
N GLY A 302 -4.71 15.66 -4.51
CA GLY A 302 -4.77 14.56 -5.43
C GLY A 302 -4.77 13.20 -4.76
N ASN A 303 -4.50 13.07 -3.45
CA ASN A 303 -4.55 11.79 -2.73
C ASN A 303 -5.96 11.43 -2.22
N GLY A 304 -6.87 12.41 -2.20
CA GLY A 304 -8.24 12.26 -1.72
C GLY A 304 -9.26 11.85 -2.78
N LEU A 305 -10.53 11.82 -2.36
CA LEU A 305 -11.67 11.42 -3.19
C LEU A 305 -12.27 12.62 -3.93
N LEU A 306 -12.06 12.70 -5.25
CA LEU A 306 -12.67 13.72 -6.09
C LEU A 306 -14.21 13.67 -6.07
N VAL A 307 -14.85 14.83 -6.06
CA VAL A 307 -16.32 14.98 -5.98
C VAL A 307 -16.89 15.27 -7.36
N PHE A 308 -17.86 14.45 -7.79
CA PHE A 308 -18.53 14.59 -9.08
C PHE A 308 -20.03 14.90 -8.89
N ASP A 309 -20.64 15.56 -9.88
CA ASP A 309 -22.09 15.73 -9.94
C ASP A 309 -22.79 14.44 -10.41
N ARG A 310 -24.13 14.44 -10.47
CA ARG A 310 -24.91 13.27 -10.93
C ARG A 310 -24.65 12.91 -12.40
N LYS A 311 -24.17 13.86 -13.22
CA LYS A 311 -23.83 13.67 -14.64
C LYS A 311 -22.39 13.18 -14.82
N GLY A 312 -21.61 13.11 -13.75
CA GLY A 312 -20.21 12.69 -13.76
C GLY A 312 -19.24 13.81 -14.10
N ASN A 313 -19.64 15.07 -14.02
CA ASN A 313 -18.71 16.20 -14.14
C ASN A 313 -18.02 16.42 -12.80
N TRP A 314 -16.70 16.57 -12.84
CA TRP A 314 -15.92 16.89 -11.64
C TRP A 314 -16.31 18.28 -11.13
N LYS A 315 -16.67 18.36 -9.84
CA LYS A 315 -17.11 19.61 -9.20
C LYS A 315 -15.95 20.50 -8.77
N LYS A 316 -14.71 20.18 -9.18
CA LYS A 316 -13.47 20.84 -8.74
C LYS A 316 -13.27 20.74 -7.23
N LYS A 317 -13.63 19.60 -6.67
CA LYS A 317 -13.51 19.34 -5.24
C LYS A 317 -12.94 17.97 -4.98
N GLU A 318 -12.28 17.83 -3.84
CA GLU A 318 -11.63 16.60 -3.37
C GLU A 318 -11.84 16.46 -1.87
N ARG A 319 -12.12 15.26 -1.38
CA ARG A 319 -12.31 14.96 0.05
C ARG A 319 -11.07 14.26 0.59
N ILE A 320 -10.56 14.76 1.71
CA ILE A 320 -9.40 14.20 2.43
C ILE A 320 -9.82 13.96 3.87
N VAL A 321 -9.14 13.05 4.56
CA VAL A 321 -9.27 12.85 6.00
C VAL A 321 -7.86 12.94 6.58
N ALA A 322 -7.69 13.80 7.58
CA ALA A 322 -6.44 13.97 8.30
C ALA A 322 -6.34 13.00 9.49
N ASP A 323 -5.14 12.79 9.98
CA ASP A 323 -4.84 12.03 11.20
C ASP A 323 -5.23 12.77 12.48
N LYS A 324 -5.27 14.11 12.44
CA LYS A 324 -5.66 14.98 13.55
C LYS A 324 -7.00 15.67 13.32
N ILE A 325 -7.57 16.22 14.40
CA ILE A 325 -8.70 17.15 14.28
C ILE A 325 -8.20 18.41 13.57
N VAL A 326 -8.89 18.79 12.50
CA VAL A 326 -8.50 19.88 11.58
C VAL A 326 -9.49 21.02 11.55
N GLY A 327 -10.67 20.85 12.14
CA GLY A 327 -11.69 21.88 12.13
C GLY A 327 -12.93 21.49 12.90
N VAL A 328 -13.89 22.41 12.85
CA VAL A 328 -15.21 22.27 13.46
C VAL A 328 -16.26 22.47 12.38
N VAL A 329 -17.17 21.52 12.25
CA VAL A 329 -18.35 21.64 11.39
C VAL A 329 -19.51 22.17 12.21
N LYS A 330 -20.09 23.29 11.78
CA LYS A 330 -21.30 23.85 12.40
C LYS A 330 -22.55 23.37 11.66
N GLY A 331 -23.52 22.86 12.40
CA GLY A 331 -24.83 22.43 11.93
C GLY A 331 -25.92 23.45 12.26
N GLU A 332 -27.19 23.05 12.07
CA GLU A 332 -28.34 23.85 12.49
C GLU A 332 -28.47 23.87 14.03
N GLU A 333 -29.17 24.87 14.56
CA GLU A 333 -29.50 25.01 15.99
C GLU A 333 -28.28 25.06 16.96
N GLY A 334 -27.14 25.56 16.49
CA GLY A 334 -25.96 25.75 17.34
C GLY A 334 -25.14 24.49 17.59
N PHE A 335 -25.47 23.38 16.92
CA PHE A 335 -24.66 22.16 16.96
C PHE A 335 -23.29 22.39 16.30
N SER A 336 -22.21 21.96 16.97
CA SER A 336 -20.85 21.97 16.44
C SER A 336 -20.16 20.66 16.74
N GLU A 337 -19.42 20.15 15.76
CA GLU A 337 -18.74 18.85 15.85
C GLU A 337 -17.32 18.99 15.31
N ASP A 338 -16.34 18.50 16.08
CA ASP A 338 -14.95 18.41 15.65
C ASP A 338 -14.82 17.43 14.49
N THR A 339 -13.94 17.72 13.55
CA THR A 339 -13.76 16.88 12.36
C THR A 339 -12.30 16.70 12.00
N GLN A 340 -12.00 15.51 11.48
CA GLN A 340 -10.76 15.17 10.77
C GLN A 340 -10.90 15.35 9.24
N GLY A 341 -12.11 15.63 8.76
CA GLY A 341 -12.43 15.69 7.34
C GLY A 341 -12.16 17.05 6.72
N LEU A 342 -11.45 17.03 5.59
CA LEU A 342 -11.21 18.21 4.74
C LEU A 342 -11.86 18.04 3.37
N MET A 343 -12.21 19.17 2.77
CA MET A 343 -12.56 19.25 1.36
C MET A 343 -11.70 20.32 0.69
N ILE A 344 -10.88 19.93 -0.28
CA ILE A 344 -10.17 20.86 -1.16
C ILE A 344 -11.16 21.34 -2.22
N HIS A 345 -11.19 22.65 -2.44
CA HIS A 345 -11.90 23.31 -3.53
C HIS A 345 -10.89 23.94 -4.50
N TYR A 346 -10.79 23.39 -5.71
CA TYR A 346 -9.89 23.88 -6.76
C TYR A 346 -10.51 25.03 -7.55
N SER A 347 -9.71 26.07 -7.81
CA SER A 347 -10.10 27.18 -8.67
C SER A 347 -8.92 27.73 -9.46
N LYS A 348 -9.19 28.49 -10.52
CA LYS A 348 -8.15 29.07 -11.38
C LYS A 348 -7.21 30.02 -10.62
N THR A 349 -7.67 30.57 -9.49
CA THR A 349 -6.93 31.54 -8.68
C THR A 349 -6.24 30.92 -7.46
N GLY A 350 -6.24 29.59 -7.34
CA GLY A 350 -5.77 28.87 -6.15
C GLY A 350 -6.82 27.96 -5.54
N ALA A 351 -6.38 27.04 -4.70
CA ALA A 351 -7.26 26.15 -3.93
C ALA A 351 -7.57 26.74 -2.55
N HIS A 352 -8.60 26.22 -1.89
CA HIS A 352 -8.83 26.43 -0.47
C HIS A 352 -9.43 25.17 0.14
N LEU A 353 -9.16 24.97 1.43
CA LEU A 353 -9.64 23.85 2.22
C LEU A 353 -10.76 24.31 3.13
N ILE A 354 -11.75 23.45 3.28
CA ILE A 354 -12.84 23.64 4.24
C ILE A 354 -13.01 22.38 5.09
N PRO A 355 -13.44 22.52 6.36
CA PRO A 355 -13.81 21.37 7.17
C PRO A 355 -15.10 20.76 6.62
N ARG A 356 -15.21 19.44 6.69
CA ARG A 356 -16.41 18.68 6.33
C ARG A 356 -16.70 17.63 7.38
N LYS A 357 -17.93 17.13 7.46
CA LYS A 357 -18.20 15.92 8.23
C LYS A 357 -17.49 14.73 7.58
N VAL A 358 -17.01 13.82 8.41
CA VAL A 358 -16.49 12.52 8.01
C VAL A 358 -17.63 11.52 8.17
N ASP A 359 -17.90 10.73 7.15
CA ASP A 359 -18.95 9.73 7.25
C ASP A 359 -18.48 8.62 8.22
N SER A 360 -19.37 8.01 9.02
CA SER A 360 -18.97 7.05 10.08
C SER A 360 -18.13 5.88 9.57
N ASP A 361 -18.33 5.49 8.31
CA ASP A 361 -17.59 4.43 7.63
C ASP A 361 -16.16 4.86 7.23
N GLU A 362 -15.90 6.17 7.16
CA GLU A 362 -14.57 6.74 6.91
C GLU A 362 -13.72 6.83 8.21
N LEU A 363 -14.34 6.92 9.41
CA LEU A 363 -13.66 7.04 10.72
C LEU A 363 -13.19 5.70 11.32
N SER A 364 -13.95 4.61 11.14
CA SER A 364 -13.57 3.27 11.64
C SER A 364 -12.29 2.72 10.98
N TYR A 365 -11.84 3.37 9.92
CA TYR A 365 -10.63 3.08 9.15
C TYR A 365 -9.35 3.63 9.80
N ILE A 366 -9.44 4.59 10.72
CA ILE A 366 -8.28 5.32 11.28
C ILE A 366 -7.87 4.82 12.67
N VAL A 367 -8.82 4.41 13.53
CA VAL A 367 -8.48 3.90 14.89
C VAL A 367 -7.66 2.61 14.83
N GLY A 368 -7.82 1.81 13.78
CA GLY A 368 -6.98 0.62 13.54
C GLY A 368 -5.58 0.91 12.98
N GLY A 369 -5.34 2.12 12.44
CA GLY A 369 -4.05 2.54 11.89
C GLY A 369 -3.21 3.40 12.84
N ILE A 370 -3.84 4.08 13.81
CA ILE A 370 -3.13 4.90 14.81
C ILE A 370 -2.56 4.02 15.95
N GLN A 371 -3.17 2.88 16.27
CA GLN A 371 -2.64 2.00 17.33
C GLN A 371 -1.33 1.26 16.97
N GLU A 372 -0.91 1.27 15.69
CA GLU A 372 0.38 0.70 15.25
C GLU A 372 1.52 1.73 15.16
N GLN A 373 1.29 3.01 15.48
CA GLN A 373 2.35 4.04 15.53
C GLN A 373 2.81 4.45 16.94
N GLU A 374 2.21 3.89 18.00
CA GLU A 374 2.63 4.13 19.40
C GLU A 374 3.11 2.85 20.14
N LYS A 375 3.61 1.83 19.45
CA LYS A 375 4.31 0.71 20.12
C LYS A 375 5.61 0.30 19.44
#